data_AF-A0A970EX82-F1
#
_entry.id   AF-A0A970EX82-F1
#
_cell.length_a   1.000
_cell.length_b   1.000
_cell.length_c   1.000
_cell.angle_alpha   90.00
_cell.angle_beta   90.00
_cell.angle_gamma   90.00
#
_symmetry.space_group_name_H-M   'P 1'
#
loop_
_entity.id
_entity.type
_entity.pdbx_description
1 polymer ?
#
loop_
_entity_poly.entity_id
_entity_poly.type
_entity_poly.pdbx_seq_one_letter_code
_entity_poly.pdbx_strand_id
1 'polypeptide(L)'
;MGVRFALAGRAWETVDVNVKSKVIFVKPVPGISVVDWNVDFNVDLHTVLVRKIRSVLKGDDTYPYLSPRCQERLAEIRYIARNSGILDNLVTPLSDRKYAVFPWVGTRQIITLNYALRHRHIKSKHPWITCVYLEVIFDGTKEELEAIIRDILDSDLDLYDLPLPEKVQIDGKYNEFVPLELLRKQFIEDYLDFEGLKEALDKPLE
;
A
#
# COMPACT_ATOMS: atom_id res chain seq x y z
N MET A 1 31.82 -2.01 11.63
CA MET A 1 31.90 -3.45 12.02
C MET A 1 30.75 -3.77 12.96
N GLY A 2 30.16 -4.96 12.88
CA GLY A 2 28.98 -5.34 13.69
C GLY A 2 27.61 -5.06 13.03
N VAL A 3 27.59 -4.56 11.79
CA VAL A 3 26.35 -4.42 11.01
C VAL A 3 25.84 -5.80 10.64
N ARG A 4 24.58 -6.07 10.96
CA ARG A 4 23.88 -7.30 10.58
C ARG A 4 23.09 -7.07 9.30
N PHE A 5 23.10 -8.05 8.42
CA PHE A 5 22.24 -8.06 7.23
C PHE A 5 21.73 -9.48 6.99
N ALA A 6 20.66 -9.62 6.20
CA ALA A 6 20.15 -10.91 5.76
C ALA A 6 20.42 -11.09 4.28
N LEU A 7 20.95 -12.26 3.93
CA LEU A 7 21.21 -12.65 2.55
C LEU A 7 20.94 -14.13 2.43
N ALA A 8 20.22 -14.52 1.37
CA ALA A 8 19.78 -15.89 1.13
C ALA A 8 19.02 -16.51 2.33
N GLY A 9 18.18 -15.71 3.00
CA GLY A 9 17.35 -16.16 4.13
C GLY A 9 18.12 -16.44 5.43
N ARG A 10 19.39 -16.03 5.53
CA ARG A 10 20.22 -16.15 6.73
C ARG A 10 20.67 -14.78 7.21
N ALA A 11 20.82 -14.61 8.52
CA ALA A 11 21.40 -13.41 9.10
C ALA A 11 22.93 -13.56 9.22
N TRP A 12 23.63 -12.51 8.84
CA TRP A 12 25.08 -12.40 8.78
C TRP A 12 25.51 -11.18 9.58
N GLU A 13 26.59 -11.29 10.34
CA GLU A 13 27.25 -10.16 10.99
C GLU A 13 28.55 -9.83 10.25
N THR A 14 28.73 -8.57 9.88
CA THR A 14 29.94 -8.09 9.22
C THR A 14 31.10 -8.06 10.20
N VAL A 15 32.08 -8.93 9.96
CA VAL A 15 33.31 -9.03 10.72
C VAL A 15 34.33 -8.02 10.20
N ASP A 16 34.48 -7.90 8.88
CA ASP A 16 35.42 -6.97 8.26
C ASP A 16 35.00 -6.59 6.82
N VAL A 17 35.52 -5.49 6.29
CA VAL A 17 35.22 -4.98 4.95
C VAL A 17 36.52 -4.59 4.22
N ASN A 18 36.85 -5.33 3.15
CA ASN A 18 37.91 -4.94 2.23
C ASN A 18 37.33 -4.14 1.06
N VAL A 19 37.44 -2.81 1.14
CA VAL A 19 36.89 -1.90 0.13
C VAL A 19 37.62 -2.00 -1.21
N LYS A 20 38.94 -2.29 -1.19
CA LYS A 20 39.76 -2.37 -2.40
C LYS A 20 39.41 -3.59 -3.25
N SER A 21 39.19 -4.73 -2.61
CA SER A 21 38.76 -5.97 -3.30
C SER A 21 37.25 -6.13 -3.40
N LYS A 22 36.46 -5.23 -2.78
CA LYS A 22 34.98 -5.31 -2.71
C LYS A 22 34.49 -6.60 -2.05
N VAL A 23 35.18 -7.05 -1.00
CA VAL A 23 34.84 -8.26 -0.24
C VAL A 23 34.41 -7.89 1.18
N ILE A 24 33.34 -8.53 1.66
CA ILE A 24 32.86 -8.40 3.04
C ILE A 24 33.04 -9.76 3.72
N PHE A 25 33.72 -9.78 4.85
CA PHE A 25 33.88 -10.97 5.68
C PHE A 25 32.75 -11.03 6.69
N VAL A 26 32.07 -12.17 6.76
CA VAL A 26 30.88 -12.34 7.58
C VAL A 26 30.89 -13.63 8.37
N LYS A 27 30.21 -13.62 9.52
CA LYS A 27 29.87 -14.82 10.29
C LYS A 27 28.35 -14.98 10.36
N PRO A 28 27.82 -16.22 10.32
CA PRO A 28 26.40 -16.45 10.52
C PRO A 28 26.01 -16.11 11.97
N VAL A 29 24.85 -15.49 12.16
CA VAL A 29 24.31 -15.18 13.49
C VAL A 29 22.87 -15.65 13.62
N PRO A 30 22.44 -16.11 14.81
CA PRO A 30 21.04 -16.42 15.06
C PRO A 30 20.18 -15.15 15.09
N GLY A 31 18.94 -15.26 14.61
CA GLY A 31 17.95 -14.17 14.63
C GLY A 31 17.58 -13.65 13.24
N ILE A 32 16.62 -12.73 13.22
CA ILE A 32 16.19 -12.01 12.02
C ILE A 32 16.99 -10.72 11.97
N SER A 33 17.89 -10.58 11.01
CA SER A 33 18.44 -9.27 10.69
C SER A 33 17.39 -8.53 9.87
N VAL A 34 16.95 -7.37 10.34
CA VAL A 34 16.19 -6.45 9.49
C VAL A 34 17.13 -6.05 8.36
N VAL A 35 16.77 -6.39 7.14
CA VAL A 35 17.44 -5.83 5.97
C VAL A 35 16.69 -4.58 5.63
N ASP A 36 17.19 -3.47 6.12
CA ASP A 36 16.80 -2.18 5.60
C ASP A 36 17.64 -1.96 4.33
N TRP A 37 17.17 -2.55 3.23
CA TRP A 37 17.70 -2.15 1.93
C TRP A 37 17.31 -0.70 1.77
N ASN A 38 18.29 0.20 1.74
CA ASN A 38 18.04 1.58 1.37
C ASN A 38 17.60 1.58 -0.09
N VAL A 39 16.29 1.52 -0.31
CA VAL A 39 15.66 1.56 -1.62
C VAL A 39 15.51 3.02 -2.01
N ASP A 40 16.12 3.38 -3.13
CA ASP A 40 16.10 4.71 -3.73
C ASP A 40 14.91 4.90 -4.68
N PHE A 41 13.87 4.06 -4.56
CA PHE A 41 12.68 4.10 -5.39
C PHE A 41 11.40 4.01 -4.58
N ASN A 42 10.39 4.72 -5.04
CA ASN A 42 9.01 4.58 -4.57
C ASN A 42 8.32 3.41 -5.28
N VAL A 43 7.48 2.69 -4.56
CA VAL A 43 6.75 1.51 -5.07
C VAL A 43 5.26 1.79 -5.11
N ASP A 44 4.73 1.93 -6.32
CA ASP A 44 3.31 1.84 -6.57
C ASP A 44 2.93 0.37 -6.80
N LEU A 45 1.86 -0.08 -6.16
CA LEU A 45 1.24 -1.37 -6.43
C LEU A 45 0.18 -1.18 -7.51
N HIS A 46 0.24 -1.99 -8.57
CA HIS A 46 -0.81 -2.00 -9.59
C HIS A 46 -2.05 -2.75 -9.11
N THR A 47 -3.25 -2.33 -9.54
CA THR A 47 -4.54 -2.96 -9.17
C THR A 47 -4.56 -4.46 -9.41
N VAL A 48 -4.00 -4.94 -10.53
CA VAL A 48 -3.89 -6.38 -10.83
C VAL A 48 -3.13 -7.13 -9.74
N LEU A 49 -2.03 -6.57 -9.24
CA LEU A 49 -1.23 -7.18 -8.17
C LEU A 49 -2.02 -7.21 -6.86
N VAL A 50 -2.65 -6.08 -6.49
CA VAL A 50 -3.44 -5.98 -5.25
C VAL A 50 -4.62 -6.96 -5.27
N ARG A 51 -5.31 -7.09 -6.41
CA ARG A 51 -6.38 -8.08 -6.60
C ARG A 51 -5.85 -9.52 -6.57
N LYS A 52 -4.64 -9.77 -7.09
CA LYS A 52 -4.02 -11.09 -6.96
C LYS A 52 -3.71 -11.42 -5.50
N ILE A 53 -3.23 -10.47 -4.70
CA ILE A 53 -3.07 -10.65 -3.25
C ILE A 53 -4.41 -11.05 -2.62
N ARG A 54 -5.48 -10.31 -2.90
CA ARG A 54 -6.84 -10.65 -2.43
C ARG A 54 -7.24 -12.09 -2.80
N SER A 55 -7.06 -12.46 -4.07
CA SER A 55 -7.38 -13.80 -4.59
C SER A 55 -6.59 -14.89 -3.87
N VAL A 56 -5.29 -14.69 -3.62
CA VAL A 56 -4.43 -15.64 -2.90
C VAL A 56 -4.89 -15.81 -1.44
N LEU A 57 -5.33 -14.72 -0.80
CA LEU A 57 -5.86 -14.72 0.57
C LEU A 57 -7.24 -15.37 0.67
N LYS A 58 -8.07 -15.22 -0.37
CA LYS A 58 -9.41 -15.81 -0.45
C LYS A 58 -9.34 -17.30 -0.77
N GLY A 59 -8.52 -17.72 -1.74
CA GLY A 59 -8.41 -19.10 -2.22
C GLY A 59 -7.61 -20.04 -1.33
N ASP A 60 -7.71 -21.35 -1.58
CA ASP A 60 -7.01 -22.42 -0.85
C ASP A 60 -5.87 -23.05 -1.67
N ASP A 61 -5.47 -22.41 -2.77
CA ASP A 61 -4.41 -22.91 -3.65
C ASP A 61 -3.13 -23.24 -2.87
N THR A 62 -2.51 -24.35 -3.22
CA THR A 62 -1.19 -24.75 -2.73
C THR A 62 -0.13 -24.38 -3.75
N TYR A 63 1.01 -23.90 -3.25
CA TYR A 63 2.12 -23.42 -4.07
C TYR A 63 3.33 -24.33 -3.87
N PRO A 64 3.67 -25.20 -4.84
CA PRO A 64 4.73 -26.21 -4.69
C PRO A 64 6.12 -25.63 -4.40
N TYR A 65 6.34 -24.38 -4.76
CA TYR A 65 7.60 -23.66 -4.54
C TYR A 65 7.74 -23.06 -3.13
N LEU A 66 6.69 -23.10 -2.29
CA LEU A 66 6.77 -22.62 -0.91
C LEU A 66 7.33 -23.72 0.01
N SER A 67 8.27 -23.34 0.88
CA SER A 67 8.72 -24.21 1.98
C SER A 67 7.58 -24.52 2.97
N PRO A 68 7.64 -25.62 3.75
CA PRO A 68 6.59 -25.95 4.72
C PRO A 68 6.23 -24.80 5.67
N ARG A 69 7.24 -24.10 6.20
CA ARG A 69 7.04 -22.93 7.08
C ARG A 69 6.33 -21.77 6.37
N CYS A 70 6.58 -21.56 5.08
CA CYS A 70 5.90 -20.53 4.29
C CYS A 70 4.44 -20.93 4.01
N GLN A 71 4.16 -22.22 3.80
CA GLN A 71 2.81 -22.73 3.62
C GLN A 71 1.98 -22.56 4.91
N GLU A 72 2.54 -22.93 6.06
CA GLU A 72 1.93 -22.69 7.38
C GLU A 72 1.63 -21.21 7.60
N ARG A 73 2.61 -20.33 7.32
CA ARG A 73 2.42 -18.89 7.47
C ARG A 73 1.34 -18.33 6.54
N LEU A 74 1.27 -18.81 5.30
CA LEU A 74 0.21 -18.42 4.37
C LEU A 74 -1.17 -18.88 4.88
N ALA A 75 -1.26 -20.09 5.44
CA ALA A 75 -2.50 -20.61 6.03
C ALA A 75 -2.97 -19.76 7.22
N GLU A 76 -2.06 -19.34 8.11
CA GLU A 76 -2.37 -18.41 9.20
C GLU A 76 -2.92 -17.07 8.68
N ILE A 77 -2.27 -16.48 7.68
CA ILE A 77 -2.69 -15.19 7.11
C ILE A 77 -4.06 -15.32 6.43
N ARG A 78 -4.30 -16.41 5.67
CA ARG A 78 -5.61 -16.72 5.07
C ARG A 78 -6.69 -16.83 6.13
N TYR A 79 -6.41 -17.56 7.22
CA TYR A 79 -7.34 -17.71 8.34
C TYR A 79 -7.71 -16.36 8.95
N ILE A 80 -6.73 -15.48 9.22
CA ILE A 80 -6.99 -14.14 9.77
C ILE A 80 -7.78 -13.28 8.79
N ALA A 81 -7.40 -13.25 7.50
CA ALA A 81 -8.02 -12.41 6.49
C ALA A 81 -9.50 -12.77 6.23
N ARG A 82 -9.85 -14.06 6.26
CA ARG A 82 -11.23 -14.53 6.10
C ARG A 82 -12.09 -14.17 7.32
N ASN A 83 -11.54 -14.32 8.52
CA ASN A 83 -12.28 -14.06 9.76
C ASN A 83 -12.38 -12.57 10.11
N SER A 84 -11.56 -11.70 9.52
CA SER A 84 -11.60 -10.26 9.78
C SER A 84 -12.60 -9.50 8.91
N GLY A 85 -13.15 -10.12 7.86
CA GLY A 85 -14.09 -9.48 6.93
C GLY A 85 -13.46 -8.53 5.90
N ILE A 86 -12.12 -8.37 5.90
CA ILE A 86 -11.42 -7.44 4.98
C ILE A 86 -11.45 -7.88 3.51
N LEU A 87 -11.75 -9.16 3.27
CA LEU A 87 -11.83 -9.72 1.91
C LEU A 87 -13.18 -9.43 1.25
N ASP A 88 -14.24 -9.27 2.04
CA ASP A 88 -15.62 -9.23 1.57
C ASP A 88 -16.29 -7.86 1.79
N ASN A 89 -15.82 -7.07 2.75
CA ASN A 89 -16.34 -5.75 3.04
C ASN A 89 -15.38 -4.65 2.57
N LEU A 90 -15.92 -3.58 1.98
CA LEU A 90 -15.14 -2.39 1.64
C LEU A 90 -14.67 -1.68 2.91
N VAL A 91 -15.52 -1.60 3.93
CA VAL A 91 -15.22 -0.96 5.21
C VAL A 91 -15.26 -1.97 6.35
N THR A 92 -14.16 -2.05 7.11
CA THR A 92 -14.03 -2.91 8.30
C THR A 92 -13.80 -2.05 9.55
N PRO A 93 -14.63 -2.17 10.61
CA PRO A 93 -14.42 -1.44 11.85
C PRO A 93 -13.19 -1.97 12.60
N LEU A 94 -12.28 -1.07 12.99
CA LEU A 94 -11.14 -1.37 13.86
C LEU A 94 -11.41 -0.97 15.32
N SER A 95 -12.21 0.08 15.51
CA SER A 95 -12.76 0.55 16.79
C SER A 95 -14.00 1.40 16.52
N ASP A 96 -14.64 1.93 17.57
CA ASP A 96 -15.87 2.73 17.46
C ASP A 96 -15.82 3.89 16.47
N ARG A 97 -14.63 4.46 16.23
CA ARG A 97 -14.43 5.64 15.36
C ARG A 97 -13.33 5.44 14.33
N LYS A 98 -12.72 4.26 14.25
CA LYS A 98 -11.61 3.97 13.34
C LYS A 98 -11.99 2.81 12.43
N TYR A 99 -11.85 3.03 11.14
CA TYR A 99 -12.18 2.09 10.09
C TYR A 99 -10.97 1.81 9.22
N ALA A 100 -10.91 0.59 8.68
CA ALA A 100 -10.03 0.23 7.58
C ALA A 100 -10.86 0.12 6.30
N VAL A 101 -10.46 0.84 5.27
CA VAL A 101 -11.11 0.78 3.95
C VAL A 101 -10.23 -0.06 3.02
N PHE A 102 -10.72 -1.21 2.56
CA PHE A 102 -10.04 -2.16 1.69
C PHE A 102 -10.69 -2.17 0.29
N PRO A 103 -10.37 -1.19 -0.58
CA PRO A 103 -10.90 -1.15 -1.94
C PRO A 103 -10.27 -2.20 -2.87
N TRP A 104 -9.15 -2.82 -2.46
CA TRP A 104 -8.39 -3.77 -3.27
C TRP A 104 -7.99 -3.23 -4.65
N VAL A 105 -7.60 -1.96 -4.68
CA VAL A 105 -7.09 -1.24 -5.84
C VAL A 105 -5.61 -0.88 -5.67
N GLY A 106 -4.98 -0.44 -6.76
CA GLY A 106 -3.59 -0.01 -6.75
C GLY A 106 -3.33 1.28 -5.98
N THR A 107 -2.05 1.63 -5.84
CA THR A 107 -1.61 2.77 -5.04
C THR A 107 -2.18 4.09 -5.58
N ARG A 108 -2.25 4.28 -6.90
CA ARG A 108 -2.78 5.51 -7.49
C ARG A 108 -4.25 5.73 -7.16
N GLN A 109 -5.06 4.69 -7.30
CA GLN A 109 -6.49 4.72 -7.00
C GLN A 109 -6.73 4.89 -5.50
N ILE A 110 -5.96 4.21 -4.63
CA ILE A 110 -6.15 4.34 -3.17
C ILE A 110 -5.71 5.72 -2.65
N ILE A 111 -4.68 6.33 -3.23
CA ILE A 111 -4.27 7.70 -2.91
C ILE A 111 -5.32 8.70 -3.40
N THR A 112 -5.91 8.46 -4.57
CA THR A 112 -7.03 9.26 -5.08
C THR A 112 -8.22 9.22 -4.14
N LEU A 113 -8.63 8.02 -3.69
CA LEU A 113 -9.70 7.86 -2.70
C LEU A 113 -9.36 8.57 -1.38
N ASN A 114 -8.11 8.49 -0.93
CA ASN A 114 -7.66 9.18 0.28
C ASN A 114 -7.86 10.70 0.19
N TYR A 115 -7.51 11.32 -0.94
CA TYR A 115 -7.73 12.75 -1.13
C TYR A 115 -9.20 13.11 -1.31
N ALA A 116 -9.99 12.27 -2.00
CA ALA A 116 -11.42 12.47 -2.15
C ALA A 116 -12.16 12.43 -0.80
N LEU A 117 -11.81 11.48 0.10
CA LEU A 117 -12.34 11.43 1.46
C LEU A 117 -11.97 12.70 2.25
N ARG A 118 -10.72 13.17 2.13
CA ARG A 118 -10.26 14.39 2.80
C ARG A 118 -10.97 15.65 2.27
N HIS A 119 -11.33 15.67 0.99
CA HIS A 119 -12.13 16.73 0.39
C HIS A 119 -13.53 16.81 1.04
N ARG A 120 -14.11 15.66 1.40
CA ARG A 120 -15.35 15.57 2.21
C ARG A 120 -15.12 15.77 3.72
N HIS A 121 -13.98 16.33 4.12
CA HIS A 121 -13.56 16.54 5.51
C HIS A 121 -13.47 15.27 6.37
N ILE A 122 -13.33 14.09 5.74
CA ILE A 122 -13.12 12.82 6.44
C ILE A 122 -11.62 12.62 6.66
N LYS A 123 -11.26 12.29 7.90
CA LYS A 123 -9.87 12.05 8.29
C LYS A 123 -9.40 10.70 7.73
N SER A 124 -8.79 10.73 6.55
CA SER A 124 -8.20 9.56 5.90
C SER A 124 -6.66 9.64 5.84
N LYS A 125 -6.04 8.47 5.96
CA LYS A 125 -4.59 8.24 5.96
C LYS A 125 -4.26 6.97 5.18
N HIS A 126 -3.24 7.04 4.33
CA HIS A 126 -2.54 5.87 3.80
C HIS A 126 -1.35 5.55 4.73
N PRO A 127 -1.36 4.44 5.49
CA PRO A 127 -0.41 4.24 6.59
C PRO A 127 1.07 4.10 6.21
N TRP A 128 1.35 3.46 5.08
CA TRP A 128 2.69 3.25 4.54
C TRP A 128 2.59 2.97 3.03
N ILE A 129 3.67 3.21 2.28
CA ILE A 129 3.67 3.21 0.81
C ILE A 129 3.16 1.90 0.16
N THR A 130 3.41 0.75 0.78
CA THR A 130 2.95 -0.57 0.29
C THR A 130 1.60 -1.01 0.87
N CYS A 131 0.89 -0.14 1.59
CA CYS A 131 -0.37 -0.47 2.21
C CYS A 131 -1.49 -0.59 1.16
N VAL A 132 -2.33 -1.63 1.29
CA VAL A 132 -3.49 -1.87 0.39
C VAL A 132 -4.82 -1.40 1.00
N TYR A 133 -4.77 -0.61 2.07
CA TYR A 133 -5.94 -0.08 2.77
C TYR A 133 -5.70 1.37 3.27
N LEU A 134 -6.81 2.07 3.54
CA LEU A 134 -6.79 3.37 4.21
C LEU A 134 -7.24 3.25 5.66
N GLU A 135 -6.60 3.99 6.56
CA GLU A 135 -7.11 4.24 7.90
C GLU A 135 -7.99 5.47 7.88
N VAL A 136 -9.25 5.31 8.25
CA VAL A 136 -10.25 6.38 8.27
C VAL A 136 -10.75 6.58 9.70
N ILE A 137 -10.75 7.82 10.17
CA ILE A 137 -11.39 8.21 11.43
C ILE A 137 -12.71 8.90 11.09
N PHE A 138 -13.82 8.35 11.57
CA PHE A 138 -15.17 8.78 11.21
C PHE A 138 -16.14 8.58 12.38
N ASP A 139 -16.93 9.62 12.70
CA ASP A 139 -17.90 9.64 13.80
C ASP A 139 -19.30 9.15 13.36
N GLY A 140 -19.34 8.08 12.56
CA GLY A 140 -20.56 7.47 12.03
C GLY A 140 -20.38 5.96 11.87
N THR A 141 -21.34 5.30 11.23
CA THR A 141 -21.36 3.84 11.00
C THR A 141 -20.51 3.43 9.79
N LYS A 142 -20.22 2.12 9.66
CA LYS A 142 -19.52 1.60 8.47
C LYS A 142 -20.37 1.79 7.21
N GLU A 143 -21.69 1.64 7.31
CA GLU A 143 -22.64 1.76 6.20
C GLU A 143 -22.70 3.20 5.68
N GLU A 144 -22.69 4.18 6.59
CA GLU A 144 -22.59 5.60 6.22
C GLU A 144 -21.28 5.90 5.51
N LEU A 145 -20.16 5.36 5.99
CA LEU A 145 -18.86 5.54 5.33
C LEU A 145 -18.84 4.89 3.93
N GLU A 146 -19.40 3.69 3.78
CA GLU A 146 -19.56 3.04 2.48
C GLU A 146 -20.45 3.86 1.54
N ALA A 147 -21.54 4.44 2.04
CA ALA A 147 -22.42 5.30 1.26
C ALA A 147 -21.69 6.58 0.80
N ILE A 148 -20.86 7.18 1.66
CA ILE A 148 -20.05 8.35 1.29
C ILE A 148 -19.02 7.98 0.22
N ILE A 149 -18.40 6.81 0.31
CA ILE A 149 -17.47 6.35 -0.73
C ILE A 149 -18.21 6.18 -2.05
N ARG A 150 -19.40 5.57 -2.06
CA ARG A 150 -20.23 5.44 -3.27
C ARG A 150 -20.63 6.80 -3.85
N ASP A 151 -21.09 7.72 -3.01
CA ASP A 151 -21.42 9.09 -3.41
C ASP A 151 -20.22 9.84 -4.02
N ILE A 152 -19.02 9.61 -3.51
CA ILE A 152 -17.79 10.13 -4.12
C ILE A 152 -17.62 9.56 -5.53
N LEU A 153 -17.78 8.24 -5.73
CA LEU A 153 -17.61 7.60 -7.04
C LEU A 153 -18.66 8.05 -8.05
N ASP A 154 -19.89 8.30 -7.61
CA ASP A 154 -20.98 8.79 -8.45
C ASP A 154 -20.87 10.29 -8.76
N SER A 155 -20.02 11.03 -8.04
CA SER A 155 -19.85 12.47 -8.23
C SER A 155 -18.91 12.83 -9.40
N ASP A 156 -19.11 14.03 -9.94
CA ASP A 156 -18.18 14.71 -10.86
C ASP A 156 -17.08 15.41 -10.05
N LEU A 157 -16.21 14.62 -9.42
CA LEU A 157 -15.11 15.11 -8.60
C LEU A 157 -14.04 15.80 -9.47
N ASP A 158 -13.83 17.10 -9.27
CA ASP A 158 -12.67 17.79 -9.83
C ASP A 158 -11.42 17.48 -9.01
N LEU A 159 -10.42 16.89 -9.67
CA LEU A 159 -9.14 16.53 -9.03
C LEU A 159 -8.31 17.76 -8.65
N TYR A 160 -8.55 18.90 -9.28
CA TYR A 160 -7.86 20.16 -8.96
C TYR A 160 -8.32 20.77 -7.63
N ASP A 161 -9.55 20.46 -7.18
CA ASP A 161 -10.12 20.91 -5.91
C ASP A 161 -9.67 20.06 -4.71
N LEU A 162 -8.94 18.97 -4.96
CA LEU A 162 -8.48 18.09 -3.90
C LEU A 162 -7.49 18.80 -2.95
N PRO A 163 -7.54 18.48 -1.63
CA PRO A 163 -6.66 19.07 -0.63
C PRO A 163 -5.25 18.45 -0.66
N LEU A 164 -4.55 18.66 -1.77
CA LEU A 164 -3.20 18.17 -2.02
C LEU A 164 -2.15 19.07 -1.34
N PRO A 165 -1.05 18.51 -0.80
CA PRO A 165 0.07 19.28 -0.28
C PRO A 165 0.61 20.31 -1.29
N GLU A 166 1.14 21.43 -0.80
CA GLU A 166 1.66 22.52 -1.64
C GLU A 166 2.80 22.06 -2.57
N LYS A 167 3.68 21.16 -2.08
CA LYS A 167 4.83 20.61 -2.82
C LYS A 167 4.60 19.20 -3.35
N VAL A 168 3.34 18.84 -3.62
CA VAL A 168 3.01 17.52 -4.16
C VAL A 168 3.65 17.33 -5.54
N GLN A 169 4.26 16.17 -5.77
CA GLN A 169 4.93 15.82 -7.02
C GLN A 169 5.13 14.31 -7.09
N ILE A 170 5.24 13.79 -8.31
CA ILE A 170 5.78 12.46 -8.58
C ILE A 170 7.30 12.56 -8.52
N ASP A 171 7.99 11.58 -7.94
CA ASP A 171 9.46 11.58 -7.97
C ASP A 171 9.99 11.56 -9.40
N GLY A 172 10.85 12.53 -9.72
CA GLY A 172 11.44 12.67 -11.04
C GLY A 172 12.84 13.27 -10.97
N LYS A 173 13.74 12.69 -11.76
CA LYS A 173 15.17 13.08 -11.82
C LYS A 173 15.39 14.58 -12.08
N TYR A 174 14.46 15.23 -12.78
CA TYR A 174 14.59 16.61 -13.23
C TYR A 174 13.63 17.58 -12.53
N ASN A 175 12.95 17.16 -11.47
CA ASN A 175 11.93 18.00 -10.81
C ASN A 175 12.50 19.32 -10.29
N GLU A 176 13.77 19.37 -9.91
CA GLU A 176 14.43 20.61 -9.46
C GLU A 176 14.44 21.72 -10.53
N PHE A 177 14.29 21.36 -11.81
CA PHE A 177 14.27 22.28 -12.94
C PHE A 177 12.85 22.57 -13.45
N VAL A 178 11.82 21.97 -12.86
CA VAL A 178 10.42 22.10 -13.29
C VAL A 178 9.66 22.97 -12.28
N PRO A 179 8.91 24.00 -12.72
CA PRO A 179 8.06 24.78 -11.84
C PRO A 179 7.07 23.93 -11.04
N LEU A 180 6.83 24.30 -9.78
CA LEU A 180 5.97 23.54 -8.86
C LEU A 180 4.55 23.40 -9.39
N GLU A 181 4.01 24.41 -10.09
CA GLU A 181 2.68 24.34 -10.69
C GLU A 181 2.56 23.23 -11.75
N LEU A 182 3.64 22.97 -12.51
CA LEU A 182 3.66 21.92 -13.53
C LEU A 182 3.84 20.54 -12.89
N LEU A 183 4.65 20.42 -11.82
CA LEU A 183 4.78 19.19 -11.05
C LEU A 183 3.46 18.81 -10.35
N ARG A 184 2.76 19.80 -9.81
CA ARG A 184 1.43 19.62 -9.23
C ARG A 184 0.43 19.18 -10.30
N LYS A 185 0.43 19.83 -11.47
CA LYS A 185 -0.41 19.42 -12.61
C LYS A 185 -0.13 17.98 -13.02
N GLN A 186 1.15 17.61 -13.15
CA GLN A 186 1.56 16.25 -13.47
C GLN A 186 1.03 15.24 -12.44
N PHE A 187 1.13 15.55 -11.15
CA PHE A 187 0.58 14.70 -10.11
C PHE A 187 -0.95 14.52 -10.25
N ILE A 188 -1.67 15.59 -10.56
CA ILE A 188 -3.13 15.55 -10.73
C ILE A 188 -3.54 14.74 -11.97
N GLU A 189 -2.91 14.98 -13.12
CA GLU A 189 -3.32 14.39 -14.39
C GLU A 189 -2.72 13.00 -14.64
N ASP A 190 -1.48 12.73 -14.20
CA ASP A 190 -0.76 11.49 -14.53
C ASP A 190 -0.69 10.48 -13.37
N TYR A 191 -0.83 10.93 -12.12
CA TYR A 191 -0.71 10.07 -10.94
C TYR A 191 -2.04 9.73 -10.29
N LEU A 192 -2.91 10.73 -10.05
CA LEU A 192 -4.25 10.47 -9.54
C LEU A 192 -5.06 9.73 -10.62
N ASP A 193 -5.82 8.72 -10.18
CA ASP A 193 -6.56 7.83 -11.07
C ASP A 193 -7.96 7.60 -10.51
N PHE A 194 -8.84 8.56 -10.78
CA PHE A 194 -10.22 8.51 -10.34
C PHE A 194 -11.09 7.63 -11.22
N GLU A 195 -10.88 7.66 -12.53
CA GLU A 195 -11.59 6.77 -13.47
C GLU A 195 -11.25 5.30 -13.20
N GLY A 196 -9.98 4.96 -12.99
CA GLY A 196 -9.58 3.61 -12.60
C GLY A 196 -10.09 3.21 -11.22
N LEU A 197 -10.29 4.16 -10.30
CA LEU A 197 -10.94 3.91 -9.01
C LEU A 197 -12.42 3.57 -9.20
N LYS A 198 -13.16 4.34 -10.02
CA LYS A 198 -14.57 4.06 -10.37
C LYS A 198 -14.71 2.69 -11.02
N GLU A 199 -13.96 2.43 -12.08
CA GLU A 199 -14.00 1.15 -12.80
C GLU A 199 -13.71 -0.04 -11.87
N ALA A 200 -12.77 0.14 -10.93
CA ALA A 200 -12.37 -0.92 -10.03
C ALA A 200 -13.39 -1.23 -8.93
N LEU A 201 -14.24 -0.26 -8.53
CA LEU A 201 -15.24 -0.41 -7.49
C LEU A 201 -16.67 -0.64 -8.03
N ASP A 202 -16.94 -0.24 -9.28
CA ASP A 202 -18.20 -0.54 -9.98
C ASP A 202 -18.30 -2.01 -10.38
N LYS A 203 -17.16 -2.63 -10.71
CA LYS A 203 -17.12 -4.07 -10.98
C LYS A 203 -17.29 -4.83 -9.68
N PRO A 204 -18.29 -5.73 -9.55
CA PRO A 204 -18.41 -6.56 -8.37
C PRO A 204 -17.10 -7.31 -8.15
N LEU A 205 -16.74 -7.40 -6.87
CA LEU A 205 -15.53 -8.00 -6.37
C LEU A 205 -15.54 -9.53 -6.56
N GLU A 206 -15.49 -10.03 -7.80
CA GLU A 206 -15.39 -11.47 -8.15
C GLU A 206 -14.32 -12.20 -7.29
#